data_AF-A0A7S2UZS0-F1
#
_entry.id   AF-A0A7S2UZS0-F1
#
_cell.length_a   1.000
_cell.length_b   1.000
_cell.length_c   1.000
_cell.angle_alpha   90.00
_cell.angle_beta   90.00
_cell.angle_gamma   90.00
#
_symmetry.space_group_name_H-M   'P 1'
#
loop_
_entity.id
_entity.type
_entity.pdbx_description
1 polymer ?
#
loop_
_entity_poly.entity_id
_entity_poly.type
_entity_poly.pdbx_seq_one_letter_code
_entity_poly.pdbx_strand_id
1 'polypeptide(L)'
;MGVKPRKPLSMGTCVMTSSLLGLLLTAEAFVRPPTNFNGLKHGMGTSLDTTLYTLKHNTDQATNSLEINTQEARFNAIVGCAKESAITNEVDRRQALLQKINGFLNDGSAPSEFNDLRSALGCGKTNSDWGTVPLLQEVLEESALHENPEKMIVSVVEPWEHVGANAKNEEVRASVNLAYLAKAIGLESRVVPLWKLRCGYPSLPAEALVEGLIKNPAVFEGGHPDVYDPSSFHTDTASRDFLWLMYKRVLLARHRSQMCIFICLSHQMVASSLVELVKDAICDLSRASETVQQVVKEIEQVGNQIQVKKDFDGTEKVTAEGFKDEKFAVAPNQEKECELLEIYKFDPAKIATNFSPELEKCLDVHTKYAQENVGTQQEMMQKQLKNDDRCKIAMFHGNEVNWEAIVFANWAFSKIAKLRNESGIPAWIKNLPVGVEITSSTVDDEGSLMTEVASMRIDYSDESGKRYSSYSCQFHPELTASLSDARYEKPPAFDDLKMHHGQRMLARFFKDGL
;
A
#
# COMPACT_ATOMS: atom_id res chain seq x y z
N MET A 1 28.93 13.95 -45.26
CA MET A 1 29.03 12.84 -46.23
C MET A 1 29.00 11.54 -45.42
N GLY A 2 28.11 10.57 -45.56
CA GLY A 2 26.99 10.40 -46.49
C GLY A 2 25.82 9.69 -45.79
N VAL A 3 24.63 10.00 -46.29
CA VAL A 3 23.33 9.46 -45.84
C VAL A 3 23.10 8.12 -46.53
N LYS A 4 22.80 7.05 -45.77
CA LYS A 4 22.33 5.77 -46.32
C LYS A 4 20.79 5.73 -46.35
N PRO A 5 20.18 5.21 -47.43
CA PRO A 5 18.72 5.24 -47.61
C PRO A 5 18.00 4.10 -46.87
N ARG A 6 16.80 4.40 -46.37
CA ARG A 6 15.82 3.44 -45.83
C ARG A 6 15.20 2.62 -46.97
N LYS A 7 15.08 1.30 -46.78
CA LYS A 7 14.28 0.38 -47.61
C LYS A 7 12.86 0.22 -47.03
N PRO A 8 11.83 -0.04 -47.87
CA PRO A 8 10.43 -0.06 -47.46
C PRO A 8 10.02 -1.39 -46.82
N LEU A 9 9.05 -1.30 -45.90
CA LEU A 9 8.33 -2.41 -45.27
C LEU A 9 7.49 -3.17 -46.30
N SER A 10 7.71 -4.48 -46.41
CA SER A 10 6.85 -5.41 -47.14
C SER A 10 5.73 -5.92 -46.23
N MET A 11 4.49 -5.78 -46.69
CA MET A 11 3.31 -6.43 -46.11
C MET A 11 3.47 -7.95 -46.14
N GLY A 12 3.41 -8.59 -44.98
CA GLY A 12 3.33 -10.03 -44.81
C GLY A 12 1.91 -10.43 -44.40
N THR A 13 1.29 -11.22 -45.26
CA THR A 13 -0.03 -11.85 -45.18
C THR A 13 -0.25 -12.67 -43.91
N CYS A 14 -1.38 -12.41 -43.22
CA CYS A 14 -1.89 -13.23 -42.13
C CYS A 14 -2.64 -14.45 -42.69
N VAL A 15 -2.18 -15.66 -42.33
CA VAL A 15 -2.87 -16.92 -42.61
C VAL A 15 -3.75 -17.25 -41.41
N MET A 16 -5.07 -17.18 -41.61
CA MET A 16 -6.08 -17.74 -40.74
C MET A 16 -6.14 -19.26 -40.91
N THR A 17 -6.02 -20.01 -39.83
CA THR A 17 -6.58 -21.36 -39.73
C THR A 17 -7.48 -21.47 -38.51
N SER A 18 -8.73 -21.77 -38.81
CA SER A 18 -9.90 -21.99 -37.97
C SER A 18 -9.95 -23.38 -37.35
N SER A 19 -10.48 -23.48 -36.11
CA SER A 19 -11.40 -24.53 -35.63
C SER A 19 -11.87 -24.16 -34.22
N LEU A 20 -13.09 -23.60 -34.05
CA LEU A 20 -14.35 -24.26 -33.62
C LEU A 20 -14.19 -25.00 -32.28
N LEU A 21 -14.95 -24.75 -31.20
CA LEU A 21 -16.41 -24.68 -31.01
C LEU A 21 -16.63 -24.01 -29.62
N GLY A 22 -17.59 -23.15 -29.29
CA GLY A 22 -18.91 -22.88 -29.85
C GLY A 22 -19.96 -23.02 -28.74
N LEU A 23 -20.46 -21.91 -28.18
CA LEU A 23 -21.87 -21.73 -27.80
C LEU A 23 -22.16 -20.25 -27.47
N LEU A 24 -22.63 -19.57 -28.50
CA LEU A 24 -23.50 -18.39 -28.43
C LEU A 24 -24.89 -18.82 -27.95
N LEU A 25 -25.57 -17.97 -27.19
CA LEU A 25 -26.91 -17.52 -27.53
C LEU A 25 -27.17 -16.13 -26.97
N THR A 26 -27.54 -15.25 -27.90
CA THR A 26 -27.93 -13.84 -27.81
C THR A 26 -29.38 -13.67 -27.35
N ALA A 27 -29.69 -12.55 -26.70
CA ALA A 27 -30.97 -11.84 -26.91
C ALA A 27 -30.86 -10.37 -26.44
N GLU A 28 -30.90 -9.44 -27.39
CA GLU A 28 -31.11 -8.00 -27.14
C GLU A 28 -32.61 -7.66 -27.16
N ALA A 29 -32.98 -6.75 -26.24
CA ALA A 29 -33.92 -5.63 -26.35
C ALA A 29 -35.34 -5.80 -26.92
N PHE A 30 -36.36 -5.41 -26.13
CA PHE A 30 -37.55 -4.70 -26.64
C PHE A 30 -38.16 -3.72 -25.62
N VAL A 31 -37.99 -2.42 -25.93
CA VAL A 31 -38.89 -1.24 -25.94
C VAL A 31 -40.16 -1.18 -25.04
N ARG A 32 -40.33 -0.01 -24.40
CA ARG A 32 -41.48 0.50 -23.59
C ARG A 32 -42.71 0.94 -24.46
N PRO A 33 -43.89 1.20 -23.85
CA PRO A 33 -45.22 1.00 -24.47
C PRO A 33 -45.87 2.26 -25.09
N PRO A 34 -47.06 2.12 -25.68
CA PRO A 34 -48.16 3.05 -25.34
C PRO A 34 -49.57 2.40 -25.22
N THR A 35 -50.52 3.29 -24.92
CA THR A 35 -51.86 3.26 -24.32
C THR A 35 -53.07 2.75 -25.13
N ASN A 36 -54.09 2.25 -24.40
CA ASN A 36 -55.58 2.28 -24.57
C ASN A 36 -56.24 2.38 -25.97
N PHE A 37 -57.22 1.50 -26.27
CA PHE A 37 -58.69 1.80 -26.36
C PHE A 37 -59.58 0.58 -26.73
N ASN A 38 -60.88 0.72 -26.41
CA ASN A 38 -62.01 -0.24 -26.35
C ASN A 38 -62.52 -0.95 -27.64
N GLY A 39 -63.28 -2.06 -27.45
CA GLY A 39 -64.33 -2.50 -28.39
C GLY A 39 -64.96 -3.89 -28.10
N LEU A 40 -66.27 -3.92 -27.78
CA LEU A 40 -67.12 -5.11 -27.55
C LEU A 40 -67.43 -5.96 -28.83
N LYS A 41 -67.64 -7.28 -28.69
CA LYS A 41 -68.97 -7.98 -28.76
C LYS A 41 -68.91 -9.52 -28.86
N HIS A 42 -69.73 -10.16 -28.01
CA HIS A 42 -70.52 -11.41 -28.10
C HIS A 42 -70.00 -12.75 -28.67
N GLY A 43 -70.28 -13.83 -27.91
CA GLY A 43 -70.71 -15.13 -28.47
C GLY A 43 -70.36 -16.36 -27.59
N MET A 44 -71.39 -17.01 -27.03
CA MET A 44 -71.30 -18.20 -26.15
C MET A 44 -70.76 -19.47 -26.83
N GLY A 45 -70.07 -20.32 -26.07
CA GLY A 45 -70.01 -21.77 -26.30
C GLY A 45 -68.81 -22.49 -25.66
N THR A 46 -69.08 -23.66 -25.08
CA THR A 46 -68.15 -24.75 -24.67
C THR A 46 -67.25 -24.56 -23.43
N SER A 47 -67.82 -24.84 -22.25
CA SER A 47 -67.17 -24.84 -20.92
C SER A 47 -66.46 -26.15 -20.53
N LEU A 48 -65.76 -26.82 -21.45
CA LEU A 48 -64.98 -28.04 -21.14
C LEU A 48 -63.51 -27.96 -21.56
N ASP A 49 -63.16 -27.13 -22.55
CA ASP A 49 -61.75 -26.89 -22.94
C ASP A 49 -61.03 -25.89 -22.02
N THR A 50 -61.75 -24.94 -21.42
CA THR A 50 -61.13 -23.89 -20.58
C THR A 50 -60.56 -24.47 -19.28
N THR A 51 -61.18 -25.51 -18.71
CA THR A 51 -60.71 -26.12 -17.46
C THR A 51 -59.44 -26.95 -17.67
N LEU A 52 -59.32 -27.65 -18.81
CA LEU A 52 -58.11 -28.39 -19.20
C LEU A 52 -56.97 -27.46 -19.61
N TYR A 53 -57.27 -26.35 -20.29
CA TYR A 53 -56.27 -25.34 -20.63
C TYR A 53 -55.74 -24.62 -19.38
N THR A 54 -56.61 -24.30 -18.42
CA THR A 54 -56.21 -23.62 -17.18
C THR A 54 -55.41 -24.55 -16.25
N LEU A 55 -55.77 -25.83 -16.16
CA LEU A 55 -54.99 -26.82 -15.40
C LEU A 55 -53.62 -27.06 -16.03
N LYS A 56 -53.53 -27.23 -17.35
CA LYS A 56 -52.23 -27.44 -18.03
C LYS A 56 -51.35 -26.19 -17.96
N HIS A 57 -51.92 -25.00 -18.17
CA HIS A 57 -51.17 -23.73 -18.12
C HIS A 57 -50.71 -23.35 -16.70
N ASN A 58 -51.49 -23.70 -15.67
CA ASN A 58 -51.07 -23.53 -14.26
C ASN A 58 -50.03 -24.59 -13.86
N THR A 59 -50.10 -25.81 -14.39
CA THR A 59 -49.09 -26.84 -14.14
C THR A 59 -47.77 -26.47 -14.84
N ASP A 60 -47.82 -25.99 -16.08
CA ASP A 60 -46.66 -25.54 -16.86
C ASP A 60 -46.02 -24.27 -16.26
N GLN A 61 -46.80 -23.33 -15.73
CA GLN A 61 -46.28 -22.19 -14.96
C GLN A 61 -45.70 -22.61 -13.60
N ALA A 62 -46.30 -23.58 -12.91
CA ALA A 62 -45.77 -24.13 -11.67
C ALA A 62 -44.45 -24.90 -11.92
N THR A 63 -44.34 -25.69 -12.99
CA THR A 63 -43.08 -26.38 -13.34
C THR A 63 -42.02 -25.40 -13.84
N ASN A 64 -42.37 -24.40 -14.66
CA ASN A 64 -41.41 -23.38 -15.08
C ASN A 64 -40.91 -22.52 -13.91
N SER A 65 -41.78 -22.16 -12.97
CA SER A 65 -41.36 -21.43 -11.76
C SER A 65 -40.54 -22.31 -10.81
N LEU A 66 -40.85 -23.61 -10.69
CA LEU A 66 -40.00 -24.56 -9.95
C LEU A 66 -38.62 -24.71 -10.61
N GLU A 67 -38.55 -24.80 -11.94
CA GLU A 67 -37.30 -24.93 -12.68
C GLU A 67 -36.44 -23.67 -12.59
N ILE A 68 -37.02 -22.48 -12.70
CA ILE A 68 -36.31 -21.20 -12.51
C ILE A 68 -35.76 -21.07 -11.08
N ASN A 69 -36.58 -21.35 -10.06
CA ASN A 69 -36.14 -21.33 -8.66
C ASN A 69 -35.05 -22.39 -8.40
N THR A 70 -35.10 -23.54 -9.06
CA THR A 70 -34.08 -24.60 -8.96
C THR A 70 -32.79 -24.20 -9.67
N GLN A 71 -32.87 -23.51 -10.82
CA GLN A 71 -31.71 -22.99 -11.53
C GLN A 71 -31.03 -21.85 -10.75
N GLU A 72 -31.80 -20.94 -10.15
CA GLU A 72 -31.28 -19.86 -9.31
C GLU A 72 -30.64 -20.42 -8.02
N ALA A 73 -31.27 -21.41 -7.38
CA ALA A 73 -30.68 -22.12 -6.24
C ALA A 73 -29.38 -22.86 -6.61
N ARG A 74 -29.33 -23.50 -7.78
CA ARG A 74 -28.11 -24.16 -8.30
C ARG A 74 -27.02 -23.14 -8.62
N PHE A 75 -27.35 -22.02 -9.25
CA PHE A 75 -26.41 -20.94 -9.53
C PHE A 75 -25.84 -20.36 -8.22
N ASN A 76 -26.70 -20.06 -7.24
CA ASN A 76 -26.28 -19.58 -5.93
C ASN A 76 -25.43 -20.61 -5.16
N ALA A 77 -25.73 -21.91 -5.27
CA ALA A 77 -24.91 -22.97 -4.70
C ALA A 77 -23.54 -23.09 -5.40
N ILE A 78 -23.49 -23.00 -6.73
CA ILE A 78 -22.23 -23.01 -7.50
C ILE A 78 -21.37 -21.79 -7.16
N VAL A 79 -21.98 -20.60 -7.12
CA VAL A 79 -21.30 -19.35 -6.74
C VAL A 79 -20.86 -19.42 -5.27
N GLY A 80 -21.67 -20.01 -4.39
CA GLY A 80 -21.33 -20.25 -2.98
C GLY A 80 -20.13 -21.17 -2.83
N CYS A 81 -20.15 -22.35 -3.45
CA CYS A 81 -19.03 -23.30 -3.43
C CYS A 81 -17.76 -22.74 -4.08
N ALA A 82 -17.89 -21.95 -5.15
CA ALA A 82 -16.74 -21.28 -5.77
C ALA A 82 -16.11 -20.24 -4.84
N LYS A 83 -16.93 -19.47 -4.11
CA LYS A 83 -16.46 -18.52 -3.08
C LYS A 83 -15.80 -19.25 -1.91
N GLU A 84 -16.40 -20.32 -1.41
CA GLU A 84 -15.83 -21.14 -0.33
C GLU A 84 -14.49 -21.76 -0.74
N SER A 85 -14.40 -22.36 -1.93
CA SER A 85 -13.15 -22.93 -2.45
C SER A 85 -12.06 -21.87 -2.65
N ALA A 86 -12.41 -20.67 -3.13
CA ALA A 86 -11.47 -19.56 -3.27
C ALA A 86 -10.94 -19.09 -1.91
N ILE A 87 -11.80 -19.00 -0.89
CA ILE A 87 -11.42 -18.64 0.48
C ILE A 87 -10.50 -19.71 1.08
N THR A 88 -10.84 -21.00 0.96
CA THR A 88 -9.99 -22.09 1.46
C THR A 88 -8.60 -22.06 0.82
N ASN A 89 -8.54 -21.89 -0.50
CA ASN A 89 -7.26 -21.77 -1.21
C ASN A 89 -6.42 -20.56 -0.75
N GLU A 90 -7.04 -19.42 -0.44
CA GLU A 90 -6.32 -18.25 0.07
C GLU A 90 -5.77 -18.50 1.49
N VAL A 91 -6.57 -19.09 2.37
CA VAL A 91 -6.15 -19.43 3.74
C VAL A 91 -4.97 -20.41 3.73
N ASP A 92 -5.04 -21.46 2.91
CA ASP A 92 -3.96 -22.44 2.77
C ASP A 92 -2.67 -21.80 2.24
N ARG A 93 -2.78 -20.90 1.24
CA ARG A 93 -1.64 -20.15 0.70
C ARG A 93 -0.98 -19.26 1.77
N ARG A 94 -1.78 -18.55 2.57
CA ARG A 94 -1.28 -17.71 3.68
C ARG A 94 -0.57 -18.55 4.73
N GLN A 95 -1.15 -19.68 5.13
CA GLN A 95 -0.56 -20.56 6.12
C GLN A 95 0.76 -21.17 5.63
N ALA A 96 0.82 -21.59 4.35
CA ALA A 96 2.04 -22.08 3.74
C ALA A 96 3.13 -20.99 3.67
N LEU A 97 2.78 -19.73 3.36
CA LEU A 97 3.76 -18.65 3.39
C LEU A 97 4.24 -18.36 4.82
N LEU A 98 3.33 -18.31 5.80
CA LEU A 98 3.70 -18.10 7.20
C LEU A 98 4.70 -19.15 7.69
N GLN A 99 4.57 -20.41 7.26
CA GLN A 99 5.56 -21.45 7.54
C GLN A 99 6.94 -21.12 6.95
N LYS A 100 7.00 -20.65 5.70
CA LYS A 100 8.27 -20.26 5.05
C LYS A 100 8.91 -19.05 5.72
N ILE A 101 8.13 -18.02 6.07
CA ILE A 101 8.63 -16.85 6.80
C ILE A 101 9.16 -17.26 8.18
N ASN A 102 8.44 -18.12 8.91
CA ASN A 102 8.92 -18.65 10.18
C ASN A 102 10.20 -19.49 10.02
N GLY A 103 10.32 -20.24 8.92
CA GLY A 103 11.56 -20.93 8.56
C GLY A 103 12.71 -19.95 8.37
N PHE A 104 12.53 -18.89 7.59
CA PHE A 104 13.55 -17.84 7.44
C PHE A 104 13.95 -17.22 8.80
N LEU A 105 12.99 -16.95 9.67
CA LEU A 105 13.27 -16.31 10.97
C LEU A 105 13.93 -17.23 12.02
N ASN A 106 13.77 -18.55 11.90
CA ASN A 106 14.17 -19.56 12.90
C ASN A 106 15.07 -20.67 12.29
N ASP A 107 16.04 -20.29 11.46
CA ASP A 107 17.08 -21.18 10.94
C ASP A 107 16.64 -22.35 10.04
N GLY A 108 15.57 -22.16 9.28
CA GLY A 108 15.19 -23.03 8.17
C GLY A 108 16.22 -23.01 7.03
N SER A 109 15.99 -23.86 6.03
CA SER A 109 16.79 -23.92 4.80
C SER A 109 16.23 -23.03 3.70
N ALA A 110 17.12 -22.61 2.79
CA ALA A 110 16.73 -21.82 1.62
C ALA A 110 15.69 -22.56 0.74
N PRO A 111 14.75 -21.83 0.11
CA PRO A 111 13.95 -22.37 -0.98
C PRO A 111 14.85 -22.90 -2.12
N SER A 112 14.45 -23.96 -2.81
CA SER A 112 15.28 -24.61 -3.85
C SER A 112 15.72 -23.65 -4.95
N GLU A 113 14.84 -22.73 -5.36
CA GLU A 113 15.09 -21.75 -6.43
C GLU A 113 15.96 -20.55 -5.98
N PHE A 114 16.25 -20.42 -4.69
CA PHE A 114 16.97 -19.26 -4.13
C PHE A 114 18.45 -19.23 -4.54
N ASN A 115 19.12 -20.39 -4.54
CA ASN A 115 20.55 -20.47 -4.86
C ASN A 115 20.83 -20.21 -6.33
N ASP A 116 19.95 -20.67 -7.22
CA ASP A 116 20.02 -20.40 -8.65
C ASP A 116 19.89 -18.90 -8.91
N LEU A 117 18.91 -18.28 -8.26
CA LEU A 117 18.70 -16.83 -8.32
C LEU A 117 19.95 -16.06 -7.84
N ARG A 118 20.48 -16.39 -6.65
CA ARG A 118 21.67 -15.74 -6.11
C ARG A 118 22.86 -15.83 -7.08
N SER A 119 22.99 -16.95 -7.78
CA SER A 119 24.08 -17.19 -8.73
C SER A 119 23.97 -16.34 -10.00
N ALA A 120 22.77 -15.88 -10.35
CA ALA A 120 22.51 -15.00 -11.49
C ALA A 120 22.73 -13.50 -11.18
N LEU A 121 22.99 -13.13 -9.93
CA LEU A 121 23.15 -11.74 -9.45
C LEU A 121 24.61 -11.38 -9.17
N GLY A 122 24.92 -10.08 -9.09
CA GLY A 122 26.26 -9.58 -8.77
C GLY A 122 27.34 -9.78 -9.83
N CYS A 123 26.97 -9.89 -11.11
CA CYS A 123 27.89 -10.06 -12.24
C CYS A 123 28.28 -8.74 -12.95
N GLY A 124 28.17 -7.60 -12.26
CA GLY A 124 28.31 -6.26 -12.85
C GLY A 124 27.07 -5.84 -13.64
N LYS A 125 27.10 -4.66 -14.30
CA LYS A 125 26.01 -4.12 -15.13
C LYS A 125 25.61 -5.13 -16.21
N THR A 126 24.77 -6.09 -15.86
CA THR A 126 23.92 -6.76 -16.82
C THR A 126 23.13 -5.64 -17.49
N ASN A 127 22.97 -5.70 -18.82
CA ASN A 127 22.12 -4.77 -19.60
C ASN A 127 20.63 -4.95 -19.25
N SER A 128 20.32 -5.09 -17.98
CA SER A 128 19.14 -5.74 -17.45
C SER A 128 18.47 -4.78 -16.49
N ASP A 129 18.27 -3.56 -16.97
CA ASP A 129 17.19 -2.72 -16.52
C ASP A 129 15.88 -3.45 -16.86
N TRP A 130 15.50 -4.41 -16.01
CA TRP A 130 14.22 -5.13 -16.07
C TRP A 130 14.14 -6.34 -17.02
N GLY A 131 13.28 -7.31 -16.66
CA GLY A 131 12.81 -8.38 -17.55
C GLY A 131 13.82 -9.45 -18.01
N THR A 132 15.09 -9.36 -17.61
CA THR A 132 16.14 -10.34 -18.00
C THR A 132 16.61 -11.21 -16.82
N VAL A 133 16.37 -10.78 -15.58
CA VAL A 133 16.40 -11.62 -14.39
C VAL A 133 14.94 -11.82 -13.93
N PRO A 134 14.48 -13.07 -13.67
CA PRO A 134 13.07 -13.40 -13.38
C PRO A 134 12.53 -12.87 -12.04
N LEU A 135 13.23 -11.94 -11.39
CA LEU A 135 12.90 -11.41 -10.06
C LEU A 135 11.69 -10.49 -10.04
N LEU A 136 11.54 -9.67 -11.07
CA LEU A 136 10.59 -8.56 -11.08
C LEU A 136 9.93 -8.50 -12.46
N GLN A 137 8.83 -9.22 -12.60
CA GLN A 137 7.96 -9.04 -13.75
C GLN A 137 7.41 -7.61 -13.73
N GLU A 138 7.72 -6.84 -14.77
CA GLU A 138 7.18 -5.48 -14.94
C GLU A 138 5.69 -5.51 -15.23
N VAL A 139 4.95 -4.72 -14.47
CA VAL A 139 3.55 -4.41 -14.72
C VAL A 139 3.48 -3.05 -15.39
N LEU A 140 3.34 -3.06 -16.72
CA LEU A 140 3.26 -1.85 -17.55
C LEU A 140 1.82 -1.48 -17.96
N GLU A 141 0.86 -2.32 -17.63
CA GLU A 141 -0.56 -2.15 -17.95
C GLU A 141 -1.45 -2.48 -16.74
N GLU A 142 -2.59 -1.79 -16.62
CA GLU A 142 -3.55 -1.98 -15.52
C GLU A 142 -4.08 -3.42 -15.43
N SER A 143 -4.34 -4.06 -16.57
CA SER A 143 -4.87 -5.42 -16.67
C SER A 143 -4.01 -6.44 -15.90
N ALA A 144 -2.69 -6.31 -15.98
CA ALA A 144 -1.74 -7.17 -15.29
C ALA A 144 -1.74 -6.98 -13.75
N LEU A 145 -2.28 -5.88 -13.23
CA LEU A 145 -2.49 -5.72 -11.78
C LEU A 145 -3.61 -6.62 -11.25
N HIS A 146 -4.58 -6.96 -12.11
CA HIS A 146 -5.78 -7.71 -11.75
C HIS A 146 -5.69 -9.22 -11.99
N GLU A 147 -4.59 -9.70 -12.56
CA GLU A 147 -4.33 -11.14 -12.67
C GLU A 147 -4.31 -11.79 -11.29
N ASN A 148 -4.95 -12.96 -11.16
CA ASN A 148 -5.00 -13.72 -9.93
C ASN A 148 -3.97 -14.86 -9.99
N PRO A 149 -2.77 -14.69 -9.43
CA PRO A 149 -1.70 -15.66 -9.58
C PRO A 149 -1.96 -16.95 -8.77
N GLU A 150 -1.36 -18.05 -9.24
CA GLU A 150 -1.39 -19.33 -8.51
C GLU A 150 -0.59 -19.25 -7.19
N LYS A 151 0.49 -18.46 -7.17
CA LYS A 151 1.31 -18.17 -5.99
C LYS A 151 0.98 -16.77 -5.47
N MET A 152 1.19 -16.53 -4.17
CA MET A 152 1.07 -15.16 -3.65
C MET A 152 2.24 -14.30 -4.15
N ILE A 153 1.91 -13.12 -4.67
CA ILE A 153 2.86 -12.18 -5.25
C ILE A 153 2.88 -10.91 -4.41
N VAL A 154 4.07 -10.39 -4.10
CA VAL A 154 4.22 -9.03 -3.57
C VAL A 154 4.33 -8.04 -4.74
N SER A 155 3.54 -6.96 -4.68
CA SER A 155 3.66 -5.83 -5.61
C SER A 155 4.67 -4.83 -5.05
N VAL A 156 5.81 -4.70 -5.70
CA VAL A 156 6.83 -3.70 -5.39
C VAL A 156 6.52 -2.44 -6.20
N VAL A 157 6.10 -1.38 -5.54
CA VAL A 157 5.68 -0.13 -6.19
C VAL A 157 6.83 0.86 -6.12
N GLU A 158 7.33 1.28 -7.28
CA GLU A 158 8.42 2.25 -7.36
C GLU A 158 7.87 3.63 -7.72
N PRO A 159 7.83 4.59 -6.79
CA PRO A 159 7.48 5.96 -7.12
C PRO A 159 8.56 6.67 -7.96
N TRP A 160 9.81 6.17 -7.93
CA TRP A 160 10.96 6.73 -8.62
C TRP A 160 11.93 5.64 -9.13
N GLU A 161 12.83 6.00 -10.05
CA GLU A 161 13.71 5.05 -10.75
C GLU A 161 14.78 4.42 -9.85
N HIS A 162 15.21 5.15 -8.83
CA HIS A 162 16.22 4.74 -7.85
C HIS A 162 15.99 5.47 -6.52
N VAL A 163 16.51 4.91 -5.42
CA VAL A 163 16.40 5.52 -4.09
C VAL A 163 17.48 6.59 -3.86
N GLY A 164 18.48 6.65 -4.76
CA GLY A 164 19.58 7.63 -4.73
C GLY A 164 20.89 7.00 -5.23
N ALA A 165 22.01 7.70 -5.05
CA ALA A 165 23.34 7.22 -5.39
C ALA A 165 24.19 6.99 -4.13
N ASN A 166 24.86 5.83 -4.06
CA ASN A 166 25.71 5.47 -2.92
C ASN A 166 27.12 6.11 -3.02
N ALA A 167 28.00 5.81 -2.05
CA ALA A 167 29.37 6.35 -2.02
C ALA A 167 30.24 5.97 -3.25
N LYS A 168 29.85 4.92 -3.99
CA LYS A 168 30.50 4.52 -5.25
C LYS A 168 29.85 5.18 -6.49
N ASN A 169 28.90 6.09 -6.28
CA ASN A 169 28.07 6.72 -7.31
C ASN A 169 27.25 5.70 -8.12
N GLU A 170 26.87 4.58 -7.51
CA GLU A 170 25.94 3.60 -8.07
C GLU A 170 24.51 4.06 -7.78
N GLU A 171 23.66 4.18 -8.80
CA GLU A 171 22.23 4.42 -8.64
C GLU A 171 21.55 3.17 -8.07
N VAL A 172 21.16 3.23 -6.80
CA VAL A 172 20.66 2.10 -6.03
C VAL A 172 19.17 1.94 -6.29
N ARG A 173 18.78 0.76 -6.77
CA ARG A 173 17.38 0.38 -6.96
C ARG A 173 17.00 -0.73 -5.98
N ALA A 174 16.58 -0.32 -4.80
CA ALA A 174 16.40 -1.20 -3.64
C ALA A 174 15.33 -2.30 -3.85
N SER A 175 14.37 -2.08 -4.74
CA SER A 175 13.35 -3.06 -5.14
C SER A 175 13.92 -4.40 -5.63
N VAL A 176 15.13 -4.41 -6.21
CA VAL A 176 15.81 -5.66 -6.62
C VAL A 176 16.19 -6.49 -5.39
N ASN A 177 16.64 -5.83 -4.33
CA ASN A 177 16.98 -6.48 -3.06
C ASN A 177 15.72 -6.96 -2.35
N LEU A 178 14.63 -6.19 -2.41
CA LEU A 178 13.33 -6.62 -1.91
C LEU A 178 12.85 -7.88 -2.64
N ALA A 179 12.96 -7.94 -3.96
CA ALA A 179 12.61 -9.11 -4.76
C ALA A 179 13.43 -10.35 -4.37
N TYR A 180 14.74 -10.15 -4.15
CA TYR A 180 15.63 -11.20 -3.66
C TYR A 180 15.22 -11.72 -2.28
N LEU A 181 14.90 -10.82 -1.34
CA LEU A 181 14.39 -11.19 -0.02
C LEU A 181 13.01 -11.88 -0.10
N ALA A 182 12.11 -11.38 -0.96
CA ALA A 182 10.80 -11.99 -1.20
C ALA A 182 10.97 -13.46 -1.61
N LYS A 183 11.91 -13.75 -2.53
CA LYS A 183 12.22 -15.13 -2.91
C LYS A 183 12.73 -15.95 -1.73
N ALA A 184 13.58 -15.38 -0.87
CA ALA A 184 14.11 -16.05 0.32
C ALA A 184 12.98 -16.50 1.28
N ILE A 185 11.96 -15.65 1.46
CA ILE A 185 10.81 -15.96 2.31
C ILE A 185 9.69 -16.71 1.57
N GLY A 186 9.90 -17.06 0.30
CA GLY A 186 9.01 -17.90 -0.49
C GLY A 186 7.84 -17.17 -1.17
N LEU A 187 7.95 -15.86 -1.33
CA LEU A 187 7.10 -15.02 -2.17
C LEU A 187 7.68 -14.91 -3.59
N GLU A 188 6.80 -14.73 -4.57
CA GLU A 188 7.18 -14.17 -5.86
C GLU A 188 6.97 -12.64 -5.80
N SER A 189 7.65 -11.90 -6.67
CA SER A 189 7.54 -10.44 -6.74
C SER A 189 7.23 -9.97 -8.16
N ARG A 190 6.41 -8.94 -8.23
CA ARG A 190 6.21 -8.13 -9.43
C ARG A 190 6.50 -6.69 -9.09
N VAL A 191 6.79 -5.89 -10.11
CA VAL A 191 7.13 -4.49 -9.94
C VAL A 191 6.16 -3.60 -10.69
N VAL A 192 5.82 -2.47 -10.08
CA VAL A 192 4.91 -1.47 -10.61
C VAL A 192 5.70 -0.15 -10.66
N PRO A 193 6.42 0.12 -11.76
CA PRO A 193 7.27 1.31 -11.88
C PRO A 193 6.41 2.53 -12.23
N LEU A 194 5.90 3.24 -11.23
CA LEU A 194 5.01 4.40 -11.42
C LEU A 194 5.67 5.49 -12.25
N TRP A 195 6.99 5.64 -12.14
CA TRP A 195 7.77 6.59 -12.93
C TRP A 195 7.80 6.27 -14.44
N LYS A 196 7.57 5.00 -14.84
CA LYS A 196 7.43 4.58 -16.26
C LYS A 196 5.98 4.47 -16.70
N LEU A 197 5.11 4.02 -15.81
CA LEU A 197 3.68 3.98 -16.04
C LEU A 197 3.25 5.42 -16.27
N ARG A 198 2.64 5.73 -17.42
CA ARG A 198 2.01 7.04 -17.63
C ARG A 198 0.79 7.15 -16.73
N CYS A 199 0.97 7.13 -15.43
CA CYS A 199 -0.10 7.22 -14.45
C CYS A 199 -0.51 8.68 -14.24
N GLY A 200 -1.76 8.88 -13.82
CA GLY A 200 -2.42 10.19 -13.86
C GLY A 200 -3.50 10.26 -14.92
N TYR A 201 -4.43 11.20 -14.72
CA TYR A 201 -5.56 11.40 -15.63
C TYR A 201 -5.09 12.07 -16.93
N PRO A 202 -5.46 11.57 -18.14
CA PRO A 202 -6.50 10.58 -18.41
C PRO A 202 -6.03 9.12 -18.56
N SER A 203 -4.73 8.85 -18.42
CA SER A 203 -4.11 7.57 -18.80
C SER A 203 -4.41 6.41 -17.85
N LEU A 204 -4.09 6.54 -16.55
CA LEU A 204 -4.42 5.55 -15.52
C LEU A 204 -4.84 6.28 -14.24
N PRO A 205 -6.14 6.31 -13.91
CA PRO A 205 -6.64 6.95 -12.69
C PRO A 205 -6.07 6.28 -11.43
N ALA A 206 -5.80 7.08 -10.40
CA ALA A 206 -5.30 6.59 -9.12
C ALA A 206 -6.23 5.53 -8.49
N GLU A 207 -7.54 5.64 -8.70
CA GLU A 207 -8.51 4.68 -8.19
C GLU A 207 -8.32 3.28 -8.79
N ALA A 208 -8.23 3.18 -10.12
CA ALA A 208 -8.02 1.92 -10.82
C ALA A 208 -6.68 1.26 -10.43
N LEU A 209 -5.61 2.06 -10.33
CA LEU A 209 -4.31 1.59 -9.86
C LEU A 209 -4.41 1.01 -8.43
N VAL A 210 -5.04 1.73 -7.51
CA VAL A 210 -5.18 1.29 -6.11
C VAL A 210 -6.01 0.01 -6.02
N GLU A 211 -7.11 -0.12 -6.76
CA GLU A 211 -7.91 -1.36 -6.80
C GLU A 211 -7.09 -2.58 -7.26
N GLY A 212 -6.11 -2.38 -8.13
CA GLY A 212 -5.16 -3.41 -8.54
C GLY A 212 -4.12 -3.75 -7.46
N LEU A 213 -3.57 -2.72 -6.83
CA LEU A 213 -2.50 -2.87 -5.83
C LEU A 213 -2.98 -3.54 -4.55
N ILE A 214 -4.13 -3.13 -4.00
CA ILE A 214 -4.59 -3.57 -2.68
C ILE A 214 -4.97 -5.05 -2.59
N LYS A 215 -5.15 -5.73 -3.74
CA LYS A 215 -5.48 -7.16 -3.83
C LYS A 215 -4.32 -8.05 -3.38
N ASN A 216 -3.09 -7.56 -3.48
CA ASN A 216 -1.88 -8.28 -3.14
C ASN A 216 -1.12 -7.53 -2.04
N PRO A 217 -0.28 -8.22 -1.24
CA PRO A 217 0.68 -7.53 -0.40
C PRO A 217 1.50 -6.54 -1.25
N ALA A 218 1.68 -5.33 -0.75
CA ALA A 218 2.36 -4.26 -1.48
C ALA A 218 3.48 -3.65 -0.63
N VAL A 219 4.60 -3.36 -1.27
CA VAL A 219 5.71 -2.58 -0.68
C VAL A 219 5.94 -1.38 -1.58
N PHE A 220 5.80 -0.20 -1.03
CA PHE A 220 6.02 1.06 -1.72
C PHE A 220 7.43 1.55 -1.37
N GLU A 221 8.25 1.70 -2.40
CA GLU A 221 9.69 1.93 -2.30
C GLU A 221 10.06 3.41 -2.10
N GLY A 222 11.35 3.65 -1.90
CA GLY A 222 11.93 4.98 -1.82
C GLY A 222 12.05 5.71 -3.16
N GLY A 223 12.68 6.87 -3.12
CA GLY A 223 12.91 7.71 -4.30
C GLY A 223 13.67 8.98 -3.95
N HIS A 224 14.23 9.62 -4.97
CA HIS A 224 14.98 10.86 -4.84
C HIS A 224 14.16 12.15 -4.54
N PRO A 225 12.91 12.31 -5.01
CA PRO A 225 12.15 13.55 -4.85
C PRO A 225 11.96 14.03 -3.40
N ASP A 226 11.75 15.34 -3.26
CA ASP A 226 11.45 16.02 -2.00
C ASP A 226 9.94 16.21 -1.85
N VAL A 227 9.30 15.53 -0.88
CA VAL A 227 7.83 15.56 -0.72
C VAL A 227 7.26 16.98 -0.60
N TYR A 228 7.97 17.90 0.05
CA TYR A 228 7.53 19.29 0.19
C TYR A 228 7.68 20.11 -1.09
N ASP A 229 8.46 19.67 -2.09
CA ASP A 229 8.66 20.38 -3.37
C ASP A 229 8.03 19.59 -4.54
N PRO A 230 6.87 20.01 -5.07
CA PRO A 230 6.23 19.31 -6.18
C PRO A 230 7.06 19.31 -7.46
N SER A 231 7.99 20.26 -7.64
CA SER A 231 8.83 20.36 -8.85
C SER A 231 9.92 19.29 -8.91
N SER A 232 10.20 18.62 -7.79
CA SER A 232 11.15 17.51 -7.71
C SER A 232 10.62 16.18 -8.29
N PHE A 233 9.32 16.10 -8.61
CA PHE A 233 8.65 14.91 -9.14
C PHE A 233 8.49 14.95 -10.67
N HIS A 234 8.29 13.78 -11.29
CA HIS A 234 7.96 13.68 -12.71
C HIS A 234 6.55 14.22 -12.94
N THR A 235 6.39 15.23 -13.79
CA THR A 235 5.07 15.83 -14.06
C THR A 235 4.13 14.89 -14.83
N ASP A 236 4.68 14.00 -15.65
CA ASP A 236 3.93 13.27 -16.68
C ASP A 236 3.58 11.82 -16.27
N THR A 237 4.21 11.31 -15.21
CA THR A 237 4.06 9.93 -14.76
C THR A 237 3.76 9.87 -13.27
N ALA A 238 4.74 10.19 -12.42
CA ALA A 238 4.63 10.10 -10.97
C ALA A 238 4.62 11.49 -10.30
N SER A 239 3.64 12.33 -10.63
CA SER A 239 3.54 13.67 -10.04
C SER A 239 3.18 13.61 -8.55
N ARG A 240 3.62 14.60 -7.77
CA ARG A 240 3.34 14.65 -6.33
C ARG A 240 1.85 14.51 -6.02
N ASP A 241 1.01 15.26 -6.72
CA ASP A 241 -0.44 15.26 -6.49
C ASP A 241 -1.08 13.92 -6.83
N PHE A 242 -0.63 13.27 -7.91
CA PHE A 242 -1.07 11.93 -8.25
C PHE A 242 -0.69 10.92 -7.15
N LEU A 243 0.57 10.96 -6.70
CA LEU A 243 1.04 10.09 -5.64
C LEU A 243 0.24 10.35 -4.36
N TRP A 244 0.09 11.59 -3.88
CA TRP A 244 -0.74 11.89 -2.72
C TRP A 244 -2.15 11.32 -2.82
N LEU A 245 -2.83 11.48 -3.96
CA LEU A 245 -4.14 10.89 -4.17
C LEU A 245 -4.11 9.35 -4.05
N MET A 246 -3.08 8.72 -4.62
CA MET A 246 -2.87 7.28 -4.53
C MET A 246 -2.62 6.84 -3.07
N TYR A 247 -1.68 7.44 -2.34
CA TYR A 247 -1.37 7.08 -0.95
C TYR A 247 -2.58 7.30 -0.04
N LYS A 248 -3.30 8.42 -0.15
CA LYS A 248 -4.55 8.64 0.60
C LYS A 248 -5.55 7.51 0.36
N ARG A 249 -5.72 7.08 -0.90
CA ARG A 249 -6.62 5.97 -1.25
C ARG A 249 -6.14 4.63 -0.72
N VAL A 250 -4.84 4.34 -0.75
CA VAL A 250 -4.26 3.13 -0.15
C VAL A 250 -4.53 3.11 1.35
N LEU A 251 -4.26 4.21 2.06
CA LEU A 251 -4.50 4.34 3.51
C LEU A 251 -5.98 4.12 3.84
N LEU A 252 -6.90 4.78 3.11
CA LEU A 252 -8.35 4.61 3.29
C LEU A 252 -8.87 3.21 2.90
N ALA A 253 -8.13 2.47 2.07
CA ALA A 253 -8.48 1.12 1.65
C ALA A 253 -7.96 0.04 2.61
N ARG A 254 -7.34 0.38 3.75
CA ARG A 254 -6.63 -0.63 4.56
C ARG A 254 -7.51 -1.79 5.06
N HIS A 255 -8.78 -1.54 5.35
CA HIS A 255 -9.74 -2.57 5.79
C HIS A 255 -10.04 -3.64 4.73
N ARG A 256 -9.76 -3.35 3.46
CA ARG A 256 -9.99 -4.22 2.29
C ARG A 256 -8.70 -4.58 1.56
N SER A 257 -7.57 -4.01 1.94
CA SER A 257 -6.27 -4.31 1.36
C SER A 257 -5.58 -5.45 2.09
N GLN A 258 -4.70 -6.13 1.37
CA GLN A 258 -3.62 -6.89 2.00
C GLN A 258 -2.63 -5.94 2.68
N MET A 259 -1.58 -6.50 3.30
CA MET A 259 -0.50 -5.73 3.92
C MET A 259 0.11 -4.70 2.97
N CYS A 260 0.32 -3.47 3.47
CA CYS A 260 1.12 -2.43 2.82
C CYS A 260 2.30 -2.03 3.71
N ILE A 261 3.50 -1.97 3.12
CA ILE A 261 4.73 -1.46 3.75
C ILE A 261 5.21 -0.25 2.94
N PHE A 262 5.65 0.82 3.61
CA PHE A 262 6.08 2.06 2.96
C PHE A 262 7.51 2.42 3.38
N ILE A 263 8.41 2.54 2.42
CA ILE A 263 9.86 2.66 2.65
C ILE A 263 10.37 4.01 2.12
N CYS A 264 11.23 4.69 2.90
CA CYS A 264 11.94 5.91 2.53
C CYS A 264 11.01 7.02 1.99
N LEU A 265 11.04 7.37 0.70
CA LEU A 265 10.11 8.34 0.10
C LEU A 265 8.65 7.96 0.36
N SER A 266 8.30 6.68 0.30
CA SER A 266 6.93 6.25 0.60
C SER A 266 6.55 6.45 2.06
N HIS A 267 7.49 6.34 3.00
CA HIS A 267 7.26 6.69 4.40
C HIS A 267 6.97 8.18 4.57
N GLN A 268 7.73 9.04 3.86
CA GLN A 268 7.51 10.48 3.81
C GLN A 268 6.17 10.86 3.15
N MET A 269 5.82 10.21 2.04
CA MET A 269 4.54 10.39 1.36
C MET A 269 3.36 9.96 2.25
N VAL A 270 3.52 8.90 3.05
CA VAL A 270 2.51 8.50 4.03
C VAL A 270 2.37 9.53 5.14
N ALA A 271 3.47 10.01 5.73
CA ALA A 271 3.42 11.06 6.76
C ALA A 271 2.67 12.30 6.25
N SER A 272 3.02 12.77 5.05
CA SER A 272 2.35 13.89 4.40
C SER A 272 0.87 13.57 4.10
N SER A 273 0.56 12.37 3.60
CA SER A 273 -0.83 11.95 3.31
C SER A 273 -1.69 11.86 4.57
N LEU A 274 -1.13 11.50 5.73
CA LEU A 274 -1.85 11.49 7.01
C LEU A 274 -2.26 12.91 7.41
N VAL A 275 -1.35 13.89 7.27
CA VAL A 275 -1.66 15.31 7.51
C VAL A 275 -2.69 15.84 6.50
N GLU A 276 -2.57 15.47 5.22
CA GLU A 276 -3.55 15.84 4.19
C GLU A 276 -4.94 15.22 4.46
N LEU A 277 -5.01 13.97 4.95
CA LEU A 277 -6.28 13.36 5.36
C LEU A 277 -6.93 14.10 6.53
N VAL A 278 -6.13 14.65 7.46
CA VAL A 278 -6.65 15.52 8.52
C VAL A 278 -7.20 16.82 7.93
N LYS A 279 -6.50 17.44 6.97
CA LYS A 279 -6.98 18.65 6.27
C LYS A 279 -8.28 18.39 5.49
N ASP A 280 -8.35 17.29 4.75
CA ASP A 280 -9.54 16.87 4.02
C ASP A 280 -10.71 16.65 4.98
N ALA A 281 -10.46 16.00 6.12
CA ALA A 281 -11.48 15.76 7.15
C ALA A 281 -11.98 17.08 7.76
N ILE A 282 -11.09 18.03 8.08
CA ILE A 282 -11.45 19.36 8.55
C ILE A 282 -12.37 20.06 7.55
N CYS A 283 -12.02 20.03 6.26
CA CYS A 283 -12.79 20.66 5.20
C CYS A 283 -14.22 20.10 5.12
N ASP A 284 -14.37 18.77 5.08
CA ASP A 284 -15.67 18.12 4.97
C ASP A 284 -16.51 18.24 6.25
N LEU A 285 -15.89 18.08 7.42
CA LEU A 285 -16.57 18.12 8.72
C LEU A 285 -16.95 19.54 9.15
N SER A 286 -16.32 20.58 8.58
CA SER A 286 -16.68 21.98 8.85
C SER A 286 -18.14 22.33 8.49
N ARG A 287 -18.77 21.50 7.64
CA ARG A 287 -20.16 21.67 7.17
C ARG A 287 -21.18 20.85 7.97
N ALA A 288 -20.73 20.10 8.98
CA ALA A 288 -21.57 19.24 9.80
C ALA A 288 -22.22 20.01 10.97
N SER A 289 -22.72 19.29 11.98
CA SER A 289 -23.37 19.87 13.17
C SER A 289 -22.43 20.77 13.97
N GLU A 290 -22.98 21.64 14.82
CA GLU A 290 -22.21 22.56 15.66
C GLU A 290 -21.21 21.84 16.57
N THR A 291 -21.59 20.69 17.14
CA THR A 291 -20.71 19.84 17.95
C THR A 291 -19.49 19.35 17.16
N VAL A 292 -19.70 18.91 15.91
CA VAL A 292 -18.63 18.47 15.02
C VAL A 292 -17.72 19.65 14.65
N GLN A 293 -18.31 20.80 14.33
CA GLN A 293 -17.56 22.02 14.02
C GLN A 293 -16.66 22.47 15.16
N GLN A 294 -17.08 22.29 16.42
CA GLN A 294 -16.25 22.65 17.58
C GLN A 294 -14.99 21.78 17.66
N VAL A 295 -15.10 20.47 17.37
CA VAL A 295 -13.95 19.57 17.31
C VAL A 295 -13.03 19.94 16.16
N VAL A 296 -13.58 20.27 14.98
CA VAL A 296 -12.81 20.71 13.80
C VAL A 296 -12.03 21.99 14.10
N LYS A 297 -12.66 22.98 14.73
CA LYS A 297 -12.01 24.24 15.16
C LYS A 297 -10.88 23.98 16.15
N GLU A 298 -11.06 23.05 17.09
CA GLU A 298 -10.00 22.65 18.04
C GLU A 298 -8.80 22.04 17.29
N ILE A 299 -9.05 21.16 16.31
CA ILE A 299 -7.99 20.53 15.53
C ILE A 299 -7.22 21.58 14.72
N GLU A 300 -7.93 22.47 14.03
CA GLU A 300 -7.31 23.53 13.24
C GLU A 300 -6.51 24.51 14.13
N GLN A 301 -7.04 24.88 15.30
CA GLN A 301 -6.34 25.74 16.25
C GLN A 301 -5.03 25.13 16.73
N VAL A 302 -5.04 23.86 17.18
CA VAL A 302 -3.84 23.15 17.61
C VAL A 302 -2.85 23.02 16.46
N GLY A 303 -3.32 22.57 15.29
CA GLY A 303 -2.48 22.40 14.11
C GLY A 303 -1.79 23.68 13.65
N ASN A 304 -2.45 24.84 13.75
CA ASN A 304 -1.88 26.14 13.37
C ASN A 304 -0.81 26.65 14.34
N GLN A 305 -0.72 26.12 15.55
CA GLN A 305 0.20 26.59 16.60
C GLN A 305 1.44 25.72 16.75
N ILE A 306 1.45 24.52 16.16
CA ILE A 306 2.61 23.63 16.18
C ILE A 306 3.67 24.17 15.21
N GLN A 307 4.88 24.33 15.71
CA GLN A 307 6.07 24.63 14.92
C GLN A 307 6.92 23.38 14.78
N VAL A 308 7.44 23.14 13.58
CA VAL A 308 8.51 22.16 13.37
C VAL A 308 9.83 22.86 13.56
N LYS A 309 10.67 22.33 14.43
CA LYS A 309 11.99 22.90 14.70
C LYS A 309 13.07 21.87 14.48
N LYS A 310 14.15 22.29 13.83
CA LYS A 310 15.31 21.45 13.58
C LYS A 310 16.58 22.17 13.97
N ASP A 311 17.50 21.44 14.57
CA ASP A 311 18.85 21.92 14.84
C ASP A 311 19.69 21.82 13.57
N PHE A 312 20.17 22.96 13.06
CA PHE A 312 21.19 22.96 12.00
C PHE A 312 22.43 23.65 12.53
N ASP A 313 23.55 22.91 12.60
CA ASP A 313 24.84 23.40 13.08
C ASP A 313 24.82 23.96 14.52
N GLY A 314 24.08 23.31 15.43
CA GLY A 314 23.90 23.73 16.82
C GLY A 314 22.93 24.90 16.99
N THR A 315 22.15 25.23 15.96
CA THR A 315 21.18 26.32 15.96
C THR A 315 19.78 25.80 15.61
N GLU A 316 18.88 25.85 16.59
CA GLU A 316 17.46 25.56 16.38
C GLU A 316 16.84 26.57 15.38
N LYS A 317 16.25 26.05 14.30
CA LYS A 317 15.54 26.82 13.27
C LYS A 317 14.12 26.29 13.13
N VAL A 318 13.16 27.21 13.09
CA VAL A 318 11.77 26.89 12.72
C VAL A 318 11.76 26.59 11.22
N THR A 319 11.41 25.36 10.88
CA THR A 319 11.40 24.86 9.49
C THR A 319 10.01 24.88 8.87
N ALA A 320 8.97 24.86 9.70
CA ALA A 320 7.57 24.99 9.29
C ALA A 320 6.73 25.64 10.39
N GLU A 321 5.75 26.46 10.01
CA GLU A 321 4.80 27.09 10.92
C GLU A 321 3.36 26.62 10.65
N GLY A 322 2.85 25.76 11.54
CA GLY A 322 1.51 25.22 11.46
C GLY A 322 1.34 24.12 10.40
N PHE A 323 0.30 23.32 10.56
CA PHE A 323 0.06 22.11 9.75
C PHE A 323 -0.22 22.35 8.26
N LYS A 324 -0.41 23.60 7.85
CA LYS A 324 -0.66 24.00 6.45
C LYS A 324 0.64 24.29 5.68
N ASP A 325 1.77 24.43 6.36
CA ASP A 325 3.07 24.60 5.73
C ASP A 325 3.47 23.33 4.95
N GLU A 326 4.08 23.49 3.77
CA GLU A 326 4.49 22.37 2.91
C GLU A 326 5.55 21.49 3.57
N LYS A 327 6.37 22.07 4.46
CA LYS A 327 7.43 21.36 5.20
C LYS A 327 6.96 20.81 6.54
N PHE A 328 5.67 20.94 6.88
CA PHE A 328 5.17 20.50 8.18
C PHE A 328 5.33 19.00 8.41
N ALA A 329 5.00 18.17 7.42
CA ALA A 329 5.08 16.71 7.56
C ALA A 329 6.49 16.16 7.30
N VAL A 330 7.21 16.77 6.36
CA VAL A 330 8.50 16.31 5.85
C VAL A 330 9.36 17.53 5.58
N ALA A 331 10.61 17.50 6.01
CA ALA A 331 11.57 18.57 5.80
C ALA A 331 12.96 18.00 5.54
N PRO A 332 13.92 18.81 5.02
CA PRO A 332 15.31 18.41 4.96
C PRO A 332 15.79 17.86 6.31
N ASN A 333 16.57 16.80 6.25
CA ASN A 333 17.31 16.30 7.41
C ASN A 333 18.49 17.24 7.69
N GLN A 334 19.03 17.18 8.91
CA GLN A 334 20.24 17.93 9.29
C GLN A 334 21.42 17.54 8.40
N GLU A 335 21.58 16.23 8.21
CA GLU A 335 22.59 15.65 7.34
C GLU A 335 21.98 14.56 6.46
N LYS A 336 22.57 14.37 5.27
CA LYS A 336 22.17 13.28 4.40
C LYS A 336 22.73 11.98 4.95
N GLU A 337 21.85 11.03 5.25
CA GLU A 337 22.23 9.72 5.78
C GLU A 337 22.48 8.73 4.63
N CYS A 338 23.64 8.08 4.66
CA CYS A 338 24.06 7.06 3.70
C CYS A 338 24.97 6.04 4.39
N GLU A 339 24.47 5.42 5.46
CA GLU A 339 25.25 4.54 6.34
C GLU A 339 24.36 3.54 7.10
N LEU A 340 24.98 2.76 8.00
CA LEU A 340 24.25 1.92 8.94
C LEU A 340 24.04 2.64 10.27
N LEU A 341 22.79 2.87 10.65
CA LEU A 341 22.43 3.42 11.95
C LEU A 341 21.76 2.38 12.85
N GLU A 342 21.72 2.67 14.14
CA GLU A 342 21.03 1.84 15.13
C GLU A 342 19.58 2.28 15.28
N ILE A 343 18.67 1.33 15.22
CA ILE A 343 17.30 1.56 15.64
C ILE A 343 17.27 1.79 17.15
N TYR A 344 16.67 2.91 17.51
CA TYR A 344 16.40 3.33 18.87
C TYR A 344 14.90 3.41 19.11
N LYS A 345 14.45 3.13 20.33
CA LYS A 345 13.03 3.31 20.68
C LYS A 345 12.70 4.80 20.62
N PHE A 346 11.58 5.17 20.01
CA PHE A 346 11.13 6.56 20.04
C PHE A 346 11.08 7.10 21.48
N ASP A 347 11.82 8.18 21.72
CA ASP A 347 11.92 8.86 23.01
C ASP A 347 11.88 10.38 22.78
N PRO A 348 10.74 11.03 23.05
CA PRO A 348 10.61 12.48 22.92
C PRO A 348 11.64 13.27 23.73
N ALA A 349 12.12 12.72 24.86
CA ALA A 349 13.09 13.37 25.71
C ALA A 349 14.49 13.46 25.08
N LYS A 350 14.78 12.61 24.08
CA LYS A 350 15.98 12.73 23.24
C LYS A 350 15.85 13.78 22.14
N ILE A 351 14.63 14.15 21.77
CA ILE A 351 14.36 15.09 20.68
C ILE A 351 14.36 16.52 21.21
N ALA A 352 13.55 16.79 22.25
CA ALA A 352 13.45 18.11 22.83
C ALA A 352 13.20 18.06 24.34
N THR A 353 13.61 19.13 25.02
CA THR A 353 13.46 19.28 26.48
C THR A 353 12.27 20.15 26.88
N ASN A 354 11.75 20.97 25.97
CA ASN A 354 10.62 21.86 26.19
C ASN A 354 9.63 21.76 25.04
N PHE A 355 8.37 21.44 25.36
CA PHE A 355 7.28 21.33 24.39
C PHE A 355 6.32 22.50 24.54
N SER A 356 5.74 22.99 23.44
CA SER A 356 4.57 23.86 23.51
C SER A 356 3.38 23.10 24.11
N PRO A 357 2.43 23.77 24.80
CA PRO A 357 1.22 23.11 25.34
C PRO A 357 0.44 22.29 24.30
N GLU A 358 0.38 22.78 23.06
CA GLU A 358 -0.30 22.13 21.94
C GLU A 358 0.38 20.82 21.53
N LEU A 359 1.71 20.82 21.51
CA LEU A 359 2.52 19.64 21.19
C LEU A 359 2.51 18.62 22.34
N GLU A 360 2.59 19.07 23.59
CA GLU A 360 2.48 18.21 24.79
C GLU A 360 1.15 17.45 24.80
N LYS A 361 0.05 18.15 24.50
CA LYS A 361 -1.27 17.54 24.33
C LYS A 361 -1.31 16.46 23.25
N CYS A 362 -0.59 16.65 22.15
CA CYS A 362 -0.51 15.65 21.08
C CYS A 362 0.35 14.45 21.51
N LEU A 363 1.47 14.72 22.19
CA LEU A 363 2.39 13.72 22.71
C LEU A 363 1.76 12.84 23.80
N ASP A 364 0.91 13.40 24.66
CA ASP A 364 0.18 12.63 25.68
C ASP A 364 -0.70 11.54 25.06
N VAL A 365 -1.40 11.89 23.97
CA VAL A 365 -2.25 10.92 23.25
C VAL A 365 -1.40 9.86 22.57
N HIS A 366 -0.27 10.24 21.95
CA HIS A 366 0.67 9.28 21.37
C HIS A 366 1.26 8.34 22.43
N THR A 367 1.73 8.88 23.56
CA THR A 367 2.34 8.11 24.65
C THR A 367 1.35 7.11 25.22
N LYS A 368 0.12 7.54 25.51
CA LYS A 368 -0.95 6.66 25.97
C LYS A 368 -1.25 5.58 24.92
N TYR A 369 -1.35 5.96 23.65
CA TYR A 369 -1.62 5.02 22.57
C TYR A 369 -0.54 3.94 22.47
N ALA A 370 0.74 4.33 22.51
CA ALA A 370 1.88 3.41 22.45
C ALA A 370 1.92 2.43 23.65
N GLN A 371 1.54 2.89 24.85
CA GLN A 371 1.46 2.04 26.05
C GLN A 371 0.33 1.00 25.96
N GLU A 372 -0.83 1.41 25.42
CA GLU A 372 -2.00 0.53 25.28
C GLU A 372 -1.86 -0.46 24.11
N ASN A 373 -1.01 -0.15 23.13
CA ASN A 373 -0.91 -0.86 21.87
C ASN A 373 0.53 -1.30 21.58
N VAL A 374 1.15 -2.05 22.49
CA VAL A 374 2.49 -2.61 22.27
C VAL A 374 2.46 -3.48 21.00
N GLY A 375 3.26 -3.08 20.02
CA GLY A 375 3.32 -3.71 18.69
C GLY A 375 4.47 -4.69 18.53
N THR A 376 4.33 -5.55 17.53
CA THR A 376 5.37 -6.50 17.10
C THR A 376 6.71 -5.83 16.78
N GLN A 377 6.73 -4.68 16.10
CA GLN A 377 7.95 -3.91 15.85
C GLN A 377 8.67 -3.52 17.14
N GLN A 378 7.92 -2.99 18.11
CA GLN A 378 8.45 -2.57 19.40
C GLN A 378 8.95 -3.76 20.21
N GLU A 379 8.22 -4.88 20.21
CA GLU A 379 8.67 -6.13 20.82
C GLU A 379 9.91 -6.71 20.14
N MET A 380 10.01 -6.61 18.81
CA MET A 380 11.16 -7.06 18.04
C MET A 380 12.40 -6.26 18.38
N MET A 381 12.27 -4.93 18.37
CA MET A 381 13.34 -4.02 18.77
C MET A 381 13.78 -4.33 20.20
N GLN A 382 12.83 -4.48 21.14
CA GLN A 382 13.16 -4.84 22.51
C GLN A 382 13.85 -6.20 22.62
N LYS A 383 13.46 -7.20 21.82
CA LYS A 383 14.11 -8.53 21.78
C LYS A 383 15.52 -8.44 21.19
N GLN A 384 15.73 -7.66 20.13
CA GLN A 384 17.04 -7.49 19.49
C GLN A 384 17.99 -6.66 20.37
N LEU A 385 17.51 -5.58 20.98
CA LEU A 385 18.28 -4.75 21.92
C LEU A 385 18.68 -5.50 23.20
N LYS A 386 17.94 -6.54 23.60
CA LYS A 386 18.26 -7.37 24.79
C LYS A 386 19.37 -8.40 24.54
N ASN A 387 19.73 -8.68 23.29
CA ASN A 387 20.66 -9.75 22.91
C ASN A 387 22.05 -9.23 22.47
N ASP A 388 22.48 -8.07 22.96
CA ASP A 388 23.78 -7.39 22.75
C ASP A 388 24.09 -6.80 21.34
N ASP A 389 23.40 -7.20 20.27
CA ASP A 389 23.70 -6.72 18.90
C ASP A 389 22.79 -5.58 18.43
N ARG A 390 22.90 -4.39 19.03
CA ARG A 390 22.16 -3.13 18.67
C ARG A 390 21.69 -3.13 17.20
N CYS A 391 20.38 -2.99 16.98
CA CYS A 391 19.74 -3.29 15.69
C CYS A 391 20.16 -2.32 14.57
N LYS A 392 21.15 -2.69 13.76
CA LYS A 392 21.66 -1.91 12.62
C LYS A 392 20.78 -1.99 11.36
N ILE A 393 20.50 -0.85 10.74
CA ILE A 393 19.70 -0.68 9.52
C ILE A 393 20.34 0.26 8.51
N ALA A 394 20.03 0.07 7.23
CA ALA A 394 20.54 0.90 6.15
C ALA A 394 19.72 2.19 5.98
N MET A 395 20.39 3.33 6.17
CA MET A 395 19.84 4.67 5.96
C MET A 395 20.29 5.21 4.59
N PHE A 396 19.37 5.84 3.87
CA PHE A 396 19.62 6.31 2.51
C PHE A 396 18.65 7.44 2.10
N HIS A 397 18.72 8.60 2.75
CA HIS A 397 17.82 9.73 2.49
C HIS A 397 18.44 11.07 2.90
N GLY A 398 17.88 12.16 2.36
CA GLY A 398 18.23 13.55 2.74
C GLY A 398 17.10 14.35 3.37
N ASN A 399 15.89 13.79 3.43
CA ASN A 399 14.74 14.35 4.13
C ASN A 399 14.30 13.39 5.23
N GLU A 400 13.60 13.89 6.22
CA GLU A 400 12.99 13.07 7.26
C GLU A 400 11.55 13.53 7.55
N VAL A 401 10.80 12.62 8.17
CA VAL A 401 9.46 12.90 8.69
C VAL A 401 9.58 13.60 10.03
N ASN A 402 8.88 14.73 10.18
CA ASN A 402 8.90 15.48 11.42
C ASN A 402 7.98 14.81 12.45
N TRP A 403 8.50 14.58 13.66
CA TRP A 403 7.74 13.88 14.70
C TRP A 403 6.49 14.67 15.15
N GLU A 404 6.54 16.01 15.12
CA GLU A 404 5.42 16.87 15.51
C GLU A 404 4.18 16.62 14.63
N ALA A 405 4.41 16.41 13.32
CA ALA A 405 3.34 16.12 12.38
C ALA A 405 2.64 14.79 12.67
N ILE A 406 3.40 13.79 13.10
CA ILE A 406 2.86 12.45 13.37
C ILE A 406 2.09 12.43 14.69
N VAL A 407 2.61 13.04 15.76
CA VAL A 407 1.87 13.13 17.02
C VAL A 407 0.62 14.00 16.87
N PHE A 408 0.69 15.07 16.06
CA PHE A 408 -0.48 15.88 15.69
C PHE A 408 -1.52 15.06 14.93
N ALA A 409 -1.12 14.33 13.88
CA ALA A 409 -2.03 13.50 13.09
C ALA A 409 -2.70 12.43 13.96
N ASN A 410 -1.93 11.75 14.83
CA ASN A 410 -2.47 10.78 15.79
C ASN A 410 -3.53 11.42 16.72
N TRP A 411 -3.20 12.58 17.30
CA TRP A 411 -4.13 13.32 18.14
C TRP A 411 -5.40 13.73 17.39
N ALA A 412 -5.27 14.26 16.18
CA ALA A 412 -6.39 14.65 15.33
C ALA A 412 -7.29 13.44 14.97
N PHE A 413 -6.69 12.31 14.59
CA PHE A 413 -7.44 11.09 14.33
C PHE A 413 -8.17 10.58 15.58
N SER A 414 -7.57 10.67 16.76
CA SER A 414 -8.24 10.30 18.02
C SER A 414 -9.50 11.16 18.30
N LYS A 415 -9.49 12.42 17.86
CA LYS A 415 -10.63 13.34 17.96
C LYS A 415 -11.69 13.01 16.92
N ILE A 416 -11.28 12.85 15.66
CA ILE A 416 -12.19 12.51 14.55
C ILE A 416 -12.85 11.13 14.77
N ALA A 417 -12.13 10.17 15.34
CA ALA A 417 -12.65 8.84 15.64
C ALA A 417 -13.89 8.88 16.55
N LYS A 418 -13.96 9.84 17.48
CA LYS A 418 -15.11 10.03 18.38
C LYS A 418 -16.36 10.55 17.65
N LEU A 419 -16.19 11.12 16.46
CA LEU A 419 -17.27 11.67 15.65
C LEU A 419 -17.88 10.65 14.69
N ARG A 420 -17.27 9.46 14.49
CA ARG A 420 -17.65 8.53 13.40
C ARG A 420 -19.11 8.05 13.41
N ASN A 421 -19.78 8.14 14.56
CA ASN A 421 -21.17 7.74 14.74
C ASN A 421 -22.16 8.92 14.71
N GLU A 422 -21.67 10.15 14.55
CA GLU A 422 -22.52 11.32 14.40
C GLU A 422 -23.26 11.30 13.05
N SER A 423 -24.47 11.86 13.03
CA SER A 423 -25.26 11.97 11.80
C SER A 423 -24.64 12.99 10.85
N GLY A 424 -24.66 12.70 9.54
CA GLY A 424 -24.15 13.59 8.50
C GLY A 424 -22.63 13.52 8.28
N ILE A 425 -21.93 12.58 8.91
CA ILE A 425 -20.50 12.36 8.69
C ILE A 425 -20.27 11.63 7.36
N PRO A 426 -19.38 12.11 6.48
CA PRO A 426 -19.05 11.42 5.24
C PRO A 426 -18.55 9.99 5.48
N ALA A 427 -18.99 9.04 4.66
CA ALA A 427 -18.69 7.61 4.85
C ALA A 427 -17.17 7.33 4.89
N TRP A 428 -16.37 8.09 4.13
CA TRP A 428 -14.93 7.89 4.05
C TRP A 428 -14.20 8.20 5.38
N ILE A 429 -14.77 9.04 6.26
CA ILE A 429 -14.21 9.37 7.59
C ILE A 429 -14.11 8.13 8.48
N LYS A 430 -15.01 7.15 8.29
CA LYS A 430 -14.96 5.87 9.01
C LYS A 430 -13.73 5.04 8.68
N ASN A 431 -13.15 5.26 7.50
CA ASN A 431 -11.98 4.53 7.00
C ASN A 431 -10.65 5.20 7.38
N LEU A 432 -10.68 6.35 8.06
CA LEU A 432 -9.47 6.98 8.57
C LEU A 432 -8.73 6.07 9.57
N PRO A 433 -7.42 6.26 9.75
CA PRO A 433 -6.69 5.67 10.86
C PRO A 433 -7.37 5.96 12.20
N VAL A 434 -7.31 5.00 13.12
CA VAL A 434 -7.74 5.18 14.52
C VAL A 434 -6.58 5.55 15.43
N GLY A 435 -5.34 5.37 14.97
CA GLY A 435 -4.13 5.76 15.66
C GLY A 435 -2.90 5.66 14.77
N VAL A 436 -1.88 6.45 15.10
CA VAL A 436 -0.56 6.42 14.47
C VAL A 436 0.48 6.48 15.58
N GLU A 437 1.38 5.49 15.59
CA GLU A 437 2.47 5.39 16.55
C GLU A 437 3.80 5.55 15.83
N ILE A 438 4.60 6.55 16.22
CA ILE A 438 6.05 6.51 16.00
C ILE A 438 6.64 5.40 16.86
N THR A 439 7.17 4.36 16.22
CA THR A 439 7.67 3.16 16.92
C THR A 439 9.17 3.24 17.18
N SER A 440 9.92 3.95 16.33
CA SER A 440 11.37 4.06 16.46
C SER A 440 11.95 5.36 15.92
N SER A 441 13.17 5.65 16.39
CA SER A 441 14.11 6.64 15.89
C SER A 441 15.41 5.95 15.47
N THR A 442 16.39 6.69 14.95
CA THR A 442 17.75 6.17 14.74
C THR A 442 18.78 6.93 15.55
N VAL A 443 19.86 6.24 15.92
CA VAL A 443 21.03 6.84 16.54
C VAL A 443 22.32 6.38 15.85
N ASP A 444 23.34 7.21 15.93
CA ASP A 444 24.70 6.86 15.53
C ASP A 444 25.37 5.92 16.57
N ASP A 445 26.64 5.59 16.33
CA ASP A 445 27.43 4.76 17.25
C ASP A 445 27.67 5.42 18.62
N GLU A 446 27.66 6.75 18.68
CA GLU A 446 27.83 7.55 19.90
C GLU A 446 26.52 7.71 20.69
N GLY A 447 25.38 7.34 20.10
CA GLY A 447 24.05 7.42 20.68
C GLY A 447 23.33 8.75 20.42
N SER A 448 23.89 9.59 19.54
CA SER A 448 23.29 10.84 19.05
C SER A 448 22.10 10.52 18.18
N LEU A 449 21.01 11.28 18.35
CA LEU A 449 19.82 11.12 17.53
C LEU A 449 20.10 11.59 16.09
N MET A 450 19.76 10.76 15.11
CA MET A 450 19.97 11.06 13.68
C MET A 450 18.65 11.29 12.94
N THR A 451 17.72 10.34 13.03
CA THR A 451 16.36 10.46 12.48
C THR A 451 15.33 10.33 13.60
N GLU A 452 14.43 11.31 13.72
CA GLU A 452 13.40 11.33 14.76
C GLU A 452 12.34 10.25 14.57
N VAL A 453 11.84 10.11 13.34
CA VAL A 453 10.78 9.17 12.95
C VAL A 453 11.34 8.14 11.99
N ALA A 454 12.02 7.13 12.53
CA ALA A 454 12.61 6.07 11.71
C ALA A 454 11.56 5.03 11.26
N SER A 455 10.51 4.79 12.06
CA SER A 455 9.38 3.96 11.63
C SER A 455 8.07 4.32 12.34
N MET A 456 6.96 3.95 11.69
CA MET A 456 5.60 4.13 12.20
C MET A 456 4.74 2.89 12.02
N ARG A 457 3.81 2.69 12.96
CA ARG A 457 2.62 1.82 12.80
C ARG A 457 1.36 2.67 12.66
N ILE A 458 0.54 2.35 11.67
CA ILE A 458 -0.73 3.04 11.39
C ILE A 458 -1.85 2.04 11.57
N ASP A 459 -2.74 2.31 12.51
CA ASP A 459 -3.78 1.38 12.94
C ASP A 459 -5.16 1.81 12.45
N TYR A 460 -5.96 0.82 12.09
CA TYR A 460 -7.31 0.96 11.56
C TYR A 460 -8.25 0.02 12.32
N SER A 461 -9.53 0.40 12.35
CA SER A 461 -10.62 -0.46 12.79
C SER A 461 -11.75 -0.37 11.77
N ASP A 462 -12.28 -1.51 11.35
CA ASP A 462 -13.52 -1.55 10.57
C ASP A 462 -14.76 -1.48 11.47
N GLU A 463 -15.94 -1.45 10.84
CA GLU A 463 -17.23 -1.38 11.55
C GLU A 463 -17.52 -2.61 12.43
N SER A 464 -16.84 -3.75 12.18
CA SER A 464 -16.95 -4.95 13.01
C SER A 464 -16.05 -4.91 14.25
N GLY A 465 -15.19 -3.88 14.37
CA GLY A 465 -14.16 -3.78 15.42
C GLY A 465 -12.89 -4.57 15.10
N LYS A 466 -12.77 -5.15 13.91
CA LYS A 466 -11.55 -5.85 13.49
C LYS A 466 -10.46 -4.82 13.20
N ARG A 467 -9.26 -5.11 13.68
CA ARG A 467 -8.09 -4.25 13.58
C ARG A 467 -7.15 -4.64 12.45
N TYR A 468 -6.53 -3.62 11.88
CA TYR A 468 -5.53 -3.75 10.83
C TYR A 468 -4.41 -2.75 11.08
N SER A 469 -3.19 -3.12 10.71
CA SER A 469 -2.05 -2.22 10.79
C SER A 469 -1.33 -2.13 9.44
N SER A 470 -0.74 -0.97 9.18
CA SER A 470 0.25 -0.76 8.11
C SER A 470 1.54 -0.27 8.76
N TYR A 471 2.67 -0.53 8.09
CA TYR A 471 3.98 -0.17 8.61
C TYR A 471 4.70 0.73 7.62
N SER A 472 5.46 1.68 8.14
CA SER A 472 6.35 2.49 7.31
C SER A 472 7.69 2.69 7.99
N CYS A 473 8.75 2.85 7.21
CA CYS A 473 10.09 3.09 7.71
C CYS A 473 10.86 4.04 6.80
N GLN A 474 11.66 4.93 7.39
CA GLN A 474 12.52 5.85 6.66
C GLN A 474 13.76 5.14 6.07
N PHE A 475 14.15 4.03 6.70
CA PHE A 475 15.27 3.18 6.30
C PHE A 475 14.89 2.10 5.29
N HIS A 476 15.90 1.51 4.66
CA HIS A 476 15.79 0.46 3.66
C HIS A 476 16.12 -0.92 4.25
N PRO A 477 15.14 -1.64 4.85
CA PRO A 477 15.39 -2.93 5.48
C PRO A 477 15.87 -4.03 4.50
N GLU A 478 15.65 -3.85 3.21
CA GLU A 478 16.09 -4.73 2.14
C GLU A 478 17.57 -4.54 1.75
N LEU A 479 18.15 -3.37 2.04
CA LEU A 479 19.56 -3.09 1.77
C LEU A 479 20.47 -3.67 2.87
N THR A 480 21.72 -3.91 2.50
CA THR A 480 22.77 -4.38 3.42
C THR A 480 23.75 -3.23 3.72
N ALA A 481 24.79 -3.53 4.51
CA ALA A 481 25.85 -2.58 4.87
C ALA A 481 26.53 -1.91 3.68
N SER A 482 26.51 -2.52 2.49
CA SER A 482 27.14 -1.96 1.31
C SER A 482 26.33 -0.87 0.62
N LEU A 483 25.05 -0.70 0.99
CA LEU A 483 24.13 0.26 0.38
C LEU A 483 24.15 0.16 -1.14
N SER A 484 24.26 -1.06 -1.66
CA SER A 484 24.26 -1.36 -3.08
C SER A 484 23.12 -2.32 -3.38
N ASP A 485 22.61 -2.24 -4.61
CA ASP A 485 21.60 -3.20 -5.05
C ASP A 485 22.23 -4.46 -5.64
N ALA A 486 21.42 -5.53 -5.69
CA ALA A 486 21.88 -6.86 -6.07
C ALA A 486 22.33 -6.99 -7.55
N ARG A 487 22.19 -5.93 -8.37
CA ARG A 487 22.75 -5.87 -9.73
C ARG A 487 24.26 -5.61 -9.68
N TYR A 488 24.69 -4.72 -8.79
CA TYR A 488 26.08 -4.32 -8.65
C TYR A 488 26.87 -5.27 -7.75
N GLU A 489 26.25 -5.72 -6.66
CA GLU A 489 26.90 -6.57 -5.67
C GLU A 489 26.18 -7.90 -5.52
N LYS A 490 26.95 -8.98 -5.38
CA LYS A 490 26.35 -10.30 -5.17
C LYS A 490 25.66 -10.33 -3.81
N PRO A 491 24.35 -10.64 -3.75
CA PRO A 491 23.64 -10.58 -2.49
C PRO A 491 24.10 -11.68 -1.51
N PRO A 492 23.88 -11.50 -0.20
CA PRO A 492 24.30 -12.44 0.84
C PRO A 492 23.74 -13.85 0.61
N ALA A 493 24.44 -14.88 1.09
CA ALA A 493 23.87 -16.23 1.10
C ALA A 493 22.65 -16.29 2.03
N PHE A 494 21.84 -17.35 1.94
CA PHE A 494 20.61 -17.46 2.73
C PHE A 494 20.88 -17.36 4.23
N ASP A 495 21.93 -18.04 4.71
CA ASP A 495 22.30 -18.02 6.12
C ASP A 495 22.77 -16.63 6.57
N ASP A 496 23.54 -15.92 5.74
CA ASP A 496 23.96 -14.54 6.03
C ASP A 496 22.76 -13.59 6.04
N LEU A 497 21.82 -13.75 5.09
CA LEU A 497 20.61 -12.93 4.98
C LEU A 497 19.76 -12.98 6.27
N LYS A 498 19.73 -14.14 6.93
CA LYS A 498 19.03 -14.33 8.21
C LYS A 498 19.69 -13.58 9.37
N MET A 499 20.95 -13.16 9.25
CA MET A 499 21.69 -12.44 10.28
C MET A 499 21.49 -10.93 10.18
N HIS A 500 21.12 -10.41 9.01
CA HIS A 500 20.92 -8.98 8.86
C HIS A 500 19.59 -8.51 9.47
N HIS A 501 19.67 -7.50 10.36
CA HIS A 501 18.52 -7.04 11.13
C HIS A 501 17.40 -6.45 10.28
N GLY A 502 17.72 -5.66 9.26
CA GLY A 502 16.74 -5.09 8.33
C GLY A 502 15.91 -6.17 7.63
N GLN A 503 16.55 -7.20 7.08
CA GLN A 503 15.88 -8.27 6.34
C GLN A 503 15.01 -9.12 7.26
N ARG A 504 15.48 -9.41 8.48
CA ARG A 504 14.64 -10.04 9.52
C ARG A 504 13.44 -9.18 9.88
N MET A 505 13.61 -7.86 9.94
CA MET A 505 12.55 -6.92 10.26
C MET A 505 11.48 -6.89 9.17
N LEU A 506 11.88 -6.78 7.92
CA LEU A 506 10.97 -6.81 6.78
C LEU A 506 10.23 -8.15 6.65
N ALA A 507 10.90 -9.28 6.86
CA ALA A 507 10.25 -10.59 6.93
C ALA A 507 9.16 -10.66 8.02
N ARG A 508 9.35 -9.95 9.14
CA ARG A 508 8.35 -9.86 10.22
C ARG A 508 7.20 -8.92 9.87
N PHE A 509 7.44 -7.83 9.14
CA PHE A 509 6.34 -7.02 8.60
C PHE A 509 5.44 -7.85 7.69
N PHE A 510 6.03 -8.69 6.83
CA PHE A 510 5.28 -9.67 6.05
C PHE A 510 4.51 -10.65 6.94
N LYS A 511 5.15 -11.19 7.98
CA LYS A 511 4.47 -12.11 8.91
C LYS A 511 3.25 -11.48 9.58
N ASP A 512 3.36 -10.25 10.06
CA ASP A 512 2.30 -9.58 10.82
C ASP A 512 1.15 -9.11 9.93
N GLY A 513 1.44 -8.88 8.64
CA GLY A 513 0.47 -8.43 7.66
C GLY A 513 -0.42 -9.51 7.05
N LEU A 514 -0.06 -10.79 7.22
CA LEU A 514 -0.73 -11.97 6.66
C LEU A 514 -1.80 -12.54 7.60
#